data_AF-E4MBR6-F1
#
_entry.id   AF-E4MBR6-F1
#
_cell.length_a   1.000
_cell.length_b   1.000
_cell.length_c   1.000
_cell.angle_alpha   90.00
_cell.angle_beta   90.00
_cell.angle_gamma   90.00
#
_symmetry.space_group_name_H-M   'P 1'
#
loop_
_entity.id
_entity.type
_entity.pdbx_description
1 polymer ?
#
loop_
_entity_poly.entity_id
_entity_poly.type
_entity_poly.pdbx_seq_one_letter_code
_entity_poly.pdbx_strand_id
1 'polypeptide(L)'
;MKSLLLCRKIEQIISNNMSEKSITFEDLPKAMSWMMDKLNELDSKIDGLNNQNSNVPTEQWMNLKELCEYIPSHPAEQTVYGWTSCHLIPFHKRGKRIMFLKSEIDEWLHAGKIKSDKNLEGEAAQFIKSKRNTKF
;
A
#
# COMPACT_ATOMS: atom_id res chain seq x y z
N MET A 1 -3.63 19.96 -20.70
CA MET A 1 -2.24 20.46 -20.83
C MET A 1 -1.19 19.53 -20.21
N LYS A 2 -1.31 19.07 -18.94
CA LYS A 2 -0.32 18.18 -18.29
C LYS A 2 -0.14 16.80 -18.96
N SER A 3 -1.22 16.19 -19.46
CA SER A 3 -1.17 14.87 -20.16
C SER A 3 -0.40 14.92 -21.49
N LEU A 4 -0.57 15.99 -22.29
CA LEU A 4 0.18 16.18 -23.54
C LEU A 4 1.70 16.35 -23.30
N LEU A 5 2.08 17.04 -22.22
CA LEU A 5 3.50 17.22 -21.84
C LEU A 5 4.16 15.90 -21.42
N LEU A 6 3.42 15.02 -20.73
CA LEU A 6 3.93 13.71 -20.32
C LEU A 6 4.12 12.79 -21.53
N CYS A 7 3.15 12.75 -22.45
CA CYS A 7 3.22 11.96 -23.68
C CYS A 7 4.41 12.39 -24.55
N ARG A 8 4.61 13.70 -24.73
CA ARG A 8 5.76 14.25 -25.46
C ARG A 8 7.11 13.93 -24.80
N LYS A 9 7.15 13.90 -23.46
CA LYS A 9 8.33 13.50 -22.69
C LYS A 9 8.65 12.01 -22.85
N ILE A 10 7.63 11.15 -22.85
CA ILE A 10 7.78 9.70 -23.08
C ILE A 10 8.30 9.45 -24.50
N GLU A 11 7.75 10.12 -25.52
CA GLU A 11 8.26 9.98 -26.89
C GLU A 11 9.70 10.47 -27.06
N GLN A 12 10.09 11.56 -26.40
CA GLN A 12 11.49 12.03 -26.39
C GLN A 12 12.47 11.09 -25.68
N ILE A 13 12.02 10.40 -24.63
CA ILE A 13 12.81 9.37 -23.95
C ILE A 13 13.01 8.16 -24.87
N ILE A 14 11.97 7.75 -25.59
CA ILE A 14 12.04 6.62 -26.53
C ILE A 14 12.96 6.96 -27.71
N SER A 15 12.86 8.17 -28.27
CA SER A 15 13.68 8.61 -29.41
C SER A 15 15.17 8.76 -29.08
N ASN A 16 15.53 9.11 -27.84
CA ASN A 16 16.94 9.27 -27.46
C ASN A 16 17.68 7.94 -27.21
N ASN A 17 16.97 6.81 -27.13
CA ASN A 17 17.54 5.51 -26.82
C ASN A 17 17.94 4.66 -28.04
N MET A 18 17.63 5.08 -29.28
CA MET A 18 18.08 4.37 -30.48
C MET A 18 19.16 5.17 -31.22
N SER A 19 20.34 5.25 -30.59
CA SER A 19 21.58 5.42 -31.33
C SER A 19 21.91 4.07 -31.97
N GLU A 20 21.43 3.82 -33.18
CA GLU A 20 21.85 2.67 -34.00
C GLU A 20 23.35 2.78 -34.29
N LYS A 21 24.15 2.19 -33.41
CA LYS A 21 25.56 1.91 -33.66
C LYS A 21 25.59 0.54 -34.33
N SER A 22 25.84 0.50 -35.63
CA SER A 22 25.93 -0.75 -36.40
C SER A 22 26.98 -1.66 -35.75
N ILE A 23 26.55 -2.76 -35.13
CA ILE A 23 27.43 -3.74 -34.51
C ILE A 23 28.11 -4.52 -35.64
N THR A 24 29.44 -4.51 -35.69
CA THR A 24 30.19 -5.34 -36.63
C THR A 24 30.46 -6.72 -36.01
N PHE A 25 30.77 -7.73 -36.83
CA PHE A 25 31.00 -9.09 -36.33
C PHE A 25 32.15 -9.18 -35.31
N GLU A 26 33.19 -8.36 -35.47
CA GLU A 26 34.32 -8.24 -34.53
C GLU A 26 33.91 -7.64 -33.17
N ASP A 27 32.80 -6.89 -33.14
CA ASP A 27 32.25 -6.30 -31.92
C ASP A 27 31.32 -7.27 -31.18
N LEU A 28 31.01 -8.44 -31.76
CA LEU A 28 30.08 -9.40 -31.17
C LEU A 28 30.53 -9.93 -29.80
N PRO A 29 31.80 -10.35 -29.59
CA PRO A 29 32.24 -10.79 -28.27
C PRO A 29 32.14 -9.67 -27.22
N LYS A 30 32.42 -8.42 -27.63
CA LYS A 30 32.37 -7.25 -26.74
C LYS A 30 30.93 -6.87 -26.40
N ALA A 31 30.03 -6.92 -27.38
CA ALA A 31 28.61 -6.67 -27.19
C ALA A 31 27.98 -7.72 -26.26
N MET A 32 28.38 -8.99 -26.40
CA MET A 32 27.92 -10.06 -25.50
C MET A 32 28.41 -9.85 -24.06
N SER A 33 29.68 -9.50 -23.86
CA SER A 33 30.20 -9.16 -22.54
C SER A 33 29.41 -8.01 -21.90
N TRP A 34 29.13 -6.95 -22.66
CA TRP A 34 28.37 -5.81 -22.17
C TRP A 34 26.93 -6.18 -21.81
N MET A 35 26.28 -7.02 -22.61
CA MET A 35 24.94 -7.54 -22.28
C MET A 35 24.97 -8.38 -21.00
N MET A 36 26.00 -9.22 -20.83
CA MET A 36 26.13 -10.07 -19.65
C MET A 36 26.32 -9.23 -18.38
N ASP A 37 27.15 -8.19 -18.45
CA ASP A 37 27.34 -7.24 -17.35
C ASP A 37 26.04 -6.50 -17.01
N LYS A 38 25.26 -6.11 -18.03
CA LYS A 38 23.97 -5.47 -17.83
C LYS A 38 22.91 -6.40 -17.26
N LEU A 39 22.91 -7.67 -17.64
CA LEU A 39 22.03 -8.69 -17.04
C LEU A 39 22.36 -8.87 -15.55
N ASN A 40 23.65 -9.01 -15.20
CA ASN A 40 24.08 -9.12 -13.80
C ASN A 40 23.72 -7.87 -12.97
N GLU A 41 23.84 -6.67 -13.55
CA GLU A 41 23.43 -5.42 -12.91
C GLU A 41 21.92 -5.37 -12.65
N LEU A 42 21.11 -5.89 -13.59
CA LEU A 42 19.67 -5.99 -13.44
C LEU A 42 19.28 -7.01 -12.37
N ASP A 43 19.90 -8.20 -12.35
CA ASP A 43 19.66 -9.22 -11.32
C ASP A 43 19.96 -8.67 -9.92
N SER A 44 21.11 -8.00 -9.77
CA SER A 44 21.49 -7.37 -8.49
C SER A 44 20.48 -6.30 -8.03
N LYS A 45 19.94 -5.51 -8.96
CA LYS A 45 18.92 -4.50 -8.67
C LYS A 45 17.57 -5.14 -8.32
N ILE A 46 17.19 -6.21 -9.01
CA ILE A 46 15.95 -6.96 -8.74
C ILE A 46 16.01 -7.61 -7.37
N ASP A 47 17.12 -8.23 -6.99
CA ASP A 47 17.31 -8.81 -5.65
C ASP A 47 17.30 -7.75 -4.55
N GLY A 48 17.93 -6.59 -4.82
CA GLY A 48 17.86 -5.43 -3.94
C GLY A 48 16.43 -4.93 -3.73
N LEU A 49 15.62 -4.88 -4.79
CA LEU A 49 14.22 -4.45 -4.71
C LEU A 49 13.30 -5.50 -4.08
N ASN A 50 13.45 -6.79 -4.40
CA ASN A 50 12.64 -7.86 -3.84
C ASN A 50 12.87 -8.03 -2.33
N ASN A 51 14.09 -7.77 -1.84
CA ASN A 51 14.34 -7.71 -0.39
C ASN A 51 13.68 -6.50 0.29
N GLN A 52 13.42 -5.40 -0.43
CA GLN A 52 12.68 -4.24 0.07
C GLN A 52 11.16 -4.39 -0.10
N ASN A 53 10.70 -5.17 -1.09
CA ASN A 53 9.30 -5.37 -1.47
C ASN A 53 8.73 -6.74 -1.08
N SER A 54 9.37 -7.49 -0.18
CA SER A 54 8.80 -8.70 0.46
C SER A 54 7.63 -8.38 1.41
N ASN A 55 6.92 -7.29 1.16
CA ASN A 55 5.62 -6.97 1.72
C ASN A 55 4.56 -7.03 0.61
N VAL A 56 4.56 -8.11 -0.19
CA VAL A 56 3.28 -8.57 -0.74
C VAL A 56 2.44 -8.84 0.50
N PRO A 57 1.37 -8.07 0.77
CA PRO A 57 0.50 -8.38 1.88
C PRO A 57 -0.21 -9.65 1.45
N THR A 58 0.36 -10.81 1.78
CA THR A 58 -0.41 -12.03 1.80
C THR A 58 -1.64 -11.72 2.63
N GLU A 59 -2.84 -12.03 2.09
CA GLU A 59 -4.10 -11.88 2.81
C GLU A 59 -4.07 -12.78 4.05
N GLN A 60 -3.41 -12.29 5.09
CA GLN A 60 -3.24 -13.01 6.33
C GLN A 60 -4.48 -12.76 7.16
N TRP A 61 -5.30 -13.79 7.24
CA TRP A 61 -6.47 -13.82 8.10
C TRP A 61 -6.04 -14.19 9.52
N MET A 62 -6.48 -13.42 10.49
CA MET A 62 -6.24 -13.63 11.91
C MET A 62 -7.55 -13.95 12.63
N ASN A 63 -7.48 -14.88 13.58
CA ASN A 63 -8.55 -15.13 14.54
C ASN A 63 -8.49 -14.15 15.71
N LEU A 64 -9.46 -14.23 16.63
CA LEU A 64 -9.55 -13.33 17.78
C LEU A 64 -8.29 -13.37 18.66
N LYS A 65 -7.73 -14.55 18.94
CA LYS A 65 -6.56 -14.72 19.80
C LYS A 65 -5.31 -14.14 19.12
N GLU A 66 -5.13 -14.46 17.84
CA GLU A 66 -4.04 -13.90 17.01
C GLU A 66 -4.12 -12.38 16.95
N LEU A 67 -5.33 -11.80 16.85
CA LEU A 67 -5.50 -10.35 16.89
C LEU A 67 -5.08 -9.75 18.25
N CYS A 68 -5.42 -10.41 19.36
CA CYS A 68 -5.01 -9.94 20.69
C CYS A 68 -3.49 -9.97 20.84
N GLU A 69 -2.82 -10.98 20.28
CA GLU A 69 -1.35 -11.06 20.24
C GLU A 69 -0.75 -10.06 19.25
N TYR A 70 -1.45 -9.73 18.17
CA TYR A 70 -0.99 -8.82 17.13
C TYR A 70 -0.99 -7.35 17.57
N ILE A 71 -2.02 -6.93 18.31
CA ILE A 71 -2.13 -5.55 18.78
C ILE A 71 -1.10 -5.31 19.90
N PRO A 72 -0.25 -4.27 19.81
CA PRO A 72 0.84 -4.05 20.78
C PRO A 72 0.41 -3.89 22.24
N SER A 73 -0.83 -3.44 22.48
CA SER A 73 -1.38 -3.30 23.83
C SER A 73 -1.92 -4.61 24.43
N HIS A 74 -1.94 -5.70 23.66
CA HIS A 74 -2.47 -7.00 24.03
C HIS A 74 -3.84 -6.96 24.74
N PRO A 75 -4.88 -6.40 24.08
CA PRO A 75 -6.19 -6.26 24.69
C PRO A 75 -6.81 -7.63 25.00
N ALA A 76 -7.56 -7.72 26.10
CA ALA A 76 -8.32 -8.93 26.42
C ALA A 76 -9.44 -9.17 25.38
N GLU A 77 -9.79 -10.43 25.13
CA GLU A 77 -10.81 -10.84 24.15
C GLU A 77 -12.14 -10.08 24.33
N GLN A 78 -12.57 -9.88 25.58
CA GLN A 78 -13.80 -9.14 25.90
C GLN A 78 -13.76 -7.69 25.36
N THR A 79 -12.61 -7.05 25.43
CA THR A 79 -12.41 -5.69 24.92
C THR A 79 -12.53 -5.67 23.40
N VAL A 80 -11.94 -6.65 22.73
CA VAL A 80 -12.03 -6.81 21.27
C VAL A 80 -13.47 -7.10 20.83
N TYR A 81 -14.22 -7.91 21.59
CA TYR A 81 -15.66 -8.08 21.39
C TYR A 81 -16.42 -6.76 21.54
N GLY A 82 -16.06 -5.94 22.52
CA GLY A 82 -16.57 -4.57 22.66
C GLY A 82 -16.34 -3.76 21.37
N TRP A 83 -15.12 -3.73 20.86
CA TRP A 83 -14.79 -2.99 19.64
C TRP A 83 -15.52 -3.49 18.41
N THR A 84 -15.64 -4.80 18.23
CA THR A 84 -16.36 -5.37 17.08
C THR A 84 -17.86 -5.09 17.17
N SER A 85 -18.47 -5.17 18.36
CA SER A 85 -19.89 -4.84 18.54
C SER A 85 -20.20 -3.37 18.24
N CYS A 86 -19.30 -2.47 18.66
CA CYS A 86 -19.38 -1.03 18.38
C CYS A 86 -18.86 -0.65 16.98
N HIS A 87 -18.47 -1.63 16.14
CA HIS A 87 -17.91 -1.40 14.80
C HIS A 87 -16.70 -0.44 14.79
N LEU A 88 -15.90 -0.47 15.86
CA LEU A 88 -14.71 0.37 16.01
C LEU A 88 -13.50 -0.23 15.28
N ILE A 89 -13.46 -1.55 15.12
CA ILE A 89 -12.38 -2.30 14.47
C ILE A 89 -12.94 -3.03 13.23
N PRO A 90 -12.23 -3.06 12.08
CA PRO A 90 -12.66 -3.84 10.92
C PRO A 90 -12.75 -5.33 11.25
N PHE A 91 -13.80 -6.02 10.81
CA PHE A 91 -13.96 -7.46 11.03
C PHE A 91 -14.83 -8.09 9.94
N HIS A 92 -14.64 -9.40 9.74
CA HIS A 92 -15.36 -10.21 8.76
C HIS A 92 -16.06 -11.38 9.45
N LYS A 93 -17.38 -11.52 9.23
CA LYS A 93 -18.14 -12.68 9.73
C LYS A 93 -17.97 -13.87 8.80
N ARG A 94 -17.55 -15.01 9.34
CA ARG A 94 -17.48 -16.30 8.66
C ARG A 94 -18.27 -17.32 9.48
N GLY A 95 -19.57 -17.42 9.20
CA GLY A 95 -20.50 -18.25 9.98
C GLY A 95 -20.60 -17.77 11.43
N LYS A 96 -20.29 -18.65 12.40
CA LYS A 96 -20.29 -18.33 13.84
C LYS A 96 -19.01 -17.63 14.31
N ARG A 97 -17.97 -17.56 13.47
CA ARG A 97 -16.65 -17.01 13.84
C ARG A 97 -16.46 -15.65 13.19
N ILE A 98 -15.73 -14.78 13.88
CA ILE A 98 -15.22 -13.53 13.32
C ILE A 98 -13.75 -13.71 12.96
N MET A 99 -13.35 -13.11 11.85
CA MET A 99 -12.00 -13.12 11.31
C MET A 99 -11.58 -11.69 11.00
N PHE A 100 -10.27 -11.45 11.04
CA PHE A 100 -9.67 -10.14 10.85
C PHE A 100 -8.67 -10.21 9.72
N LEU A 101 -8.75 -9.31 8.75
CA LEU A 101 -7.73 -9.23 7.72
C LEU A 101 -6.59 -8.37 8.24
N LYS A 102 -5.37 -8.90 8.24
CA LYS A 102 -4.20 -8.20 8.80
C LYS A 102 -3.99 -6.82 8.17
N SER A 103 -4.17 -6.69 6.85
CA SER A 103 -4.05 -5.40 6.16
C SER A 103 -5.05 -4.35 6.66
N GLU A 104 -6.31 -4.73 6.91
CA GLU A 104 -7.31 -3.81 7.45
C GLU A 104 -6.98 -3.39 8.89
N ILE A 105 -6.48 -4.33 9.70
CA ILE A 105 -6.04 -4.04 11.06
C ILE A 105 -4.82 -3.11 11.04
N ASP A 106 -3.89 -3.32 10.11
CA ASP A 106 -2.75 -2.45 9.92
C ASP A 106 -3.22 -1.03 9.57
N GLU A 107 -4.06 -0.87 8.55
CA GLU A 107 -4.63 0.43 8.19
C GLU A 107 -5.35 1.10 9.36
N TRP A 108 -6.13 0.33 10.13
CA TRP A 108 -6.82 0.82 11.31
C TRP A 108 -5.87 1.32 12.41
N LEU A 109 -4.78 0.59 12.68
CA LEU A 109 -3.74 1.01 13.63
C LEU A 109 -3.03 2.29 13.17
N HIS A 110 -2.80 2.44 11.86
CA HIS A 110 -2.23 3.66 11.27
C HIS A 110 -3.19 4.84 11.35
N ALA A 111 -4.48 4.61 11.09
CA ALA A 111 -5.52 5.63 11.20
C ALA A 111 -5.73 6.11 12.65
N GLY A 112 -5.66 5.18 13.63
CA GLY A 112 -5.78 5.48 15.05
C GLY A 112 -4.66 6.36 15.61
N LYS A 113 -3.48 6.38 14.98
CA LYS A 113 -2.37 7.26 15.38
C LYS A 113 -2.58 8.73 15.02
N ILE A 114 -3.57 9.10 14.20
CA ILE A 114 -3.83 10.50 13.84
C ILE A 114 -5.34 10.79 13.74
N LYS A 115 -5.98 11.01 14.89
CA LYS A 115 -7.05 12.03 14.98
C LYS A 115 -6.51 13.20 15.79
N SER A 116 -5.72 14.05 15.12
CA SER A 116 -5.51 15.42 15.59
C SER A 116 -6.87 16.12 15.64
N ASP A 117 -7.12 16.96 16.65
CA ASP A 117 -8.37 17.72 16.97
C ASP A 117 -9.22 18.17 15.76
N LYS A 118 -8.58 18.44 14.62
CA LYS A 118 -9.17 18.91 13.37
C LYS A 118 -10.28 17.99 12.81
N ASN A 119 -10.26 16.68 13.06
CA ASN A 119 -11.31 15.77 12.58
C ASN A 119 -12.60 15.87 13.40
N LEU A 120 -12.49 16.13 14.72
CA LEU A 120 -13.63 16.36 15.60
C LEU A 120 -14.37 17.66 15.25
N GLU A 121 -13.61 18.71 14.91
CA GLU A 121 -14.19 19.98 14.46
C GLU A 121 -15.01 19.84 13.18
N GLY A 122 -14.55 19.02 12.23
CA GLY A 122 -15.26 18.74 10.98
C GLY A 122 -16.59 18.02 11.21
N GLU A 123 -16.60 17.01 12.07
CA GLU A 123 -17.80 16.23 12.41
C GLU A 123 -18.79 17.07 13.24
N ALA A 124 -18.29 17.86 14.19
CA ALA A 124 -19.10 18.82 14.96
C ALA A 124 -19.74 19.89 14.06
N ALA A 125 -18.97 20.43 13.11
CA ALA A 125 -19.47 21.42 12.15
C ALA A 125 -20.59 20.85 11.25
N GLN A 126 -20.46 19.60 10.82
CA GLN A 126 -21.48 18.91 10.03
C GLN A 126 -22.78 18.68 10.83
N PHE A 127 -22.67 18.31 12.10
CA PHE A 127 -23.81 18.13 12.99
C PHE A 127 -24.58 19.45 13.24
N ILE A 128 -23.85 20.56 13.47
CA ILE A 128 -24.48 21.89 13.64
C ILE A 128 -25.18 22.32 12.34
N LYS A 129 -24.59 22.04 11.18
CA LYS A 129 -25.15 22.41 9.87
C LYS A 129 -26.43 21.63 9.55
N SER A 130 -26.50 20.33 9.86
CA SER A 130 -27.68 19.51 9.60
C SER A 130 -28.89 19.90 10.47
N LYS A 131 -28.64 20.32 11.72
CA LYS A 131 -29.68 20.85 12.63
C LYS A 131 -30.22 22.23 12.24
N ARG A 132 -29.46 23.04 11.49
CA ARG A 132 -29.92 24.37 11.03
C ARG A 132 -30.89 24.31 9.85
N ASN A 133 -30.86 23.25 9.05
CA ASN A 133 -31.73 23.10 7.87
C ASN A 133 -33.06 22.39 8.15
N THR A 134 -33.25 21.83 9.35
CA THR A 134 -34.54 21.30 9.83
C THR A 134 -35.26 22.39 10.61
N LYS A 135 -35.77 23.41 9.89
CA LYS A 135 -36.81 24.28 10.44
C LYS A 135 -38.16 23.68 10.08
N PHE A 136 -38.98 23.41 11.10
CA PHE A 136 -40.43 23.29 10.97
C PHE A 136 -41.02 24.66 10.64
#